data_AF-A0A7R7WKL8-F1
#
_entry.id   AF-A0A7R7WKL8-F1
#
_cell.length_a   1.000
_cell.length_b   1.000
_cell.length_c   1.000
_cell.angle_alpha   90.00
_cell.angle_beta   90.00
_cell.angle_gamma   90.00
#
_symmetry.space_group_name_H-M   'P 1'
#
loop_
_entity.id
_entity.type
_entity.pdbx_description
1 polymer ?
#
loop_
_entity_poly.entity_id
_entity_poly.type
_entity_poly.pdbx_seq_one_letter_code
_entity_poly.pdbx_strand_id
1 'polypeptide(L)'
;MASLSNLPLELLRWVAEYLTTQRDISHLTQTNKRLYHAIHSILCEYNVQHDESSALPWAAQKGETRLVTKLLTAGADISAYSPSPRYVERKVRNSRDIDPWAKNNALLYAAQGGHTAILKTLLGETRSGQTASPAQLRSVLHWALRQHDEQLVELMFAHKAPLDPATESSGAPSALGVAVAASYNAILPRLLALGARPGPRECPCPTERAIVTKQPEVIRLLLDHGLGLYGDNAVCHLAHEDDRDTLRLLLAYGMDLVNYGSAALFTAIRDGHYEMTELLIDNGAIKDVCCELYPPSGLFLGTAYSAVAMAILYERLDILRLLLDKGFLPGPRDLELATERNFTEAVSLLTPFAERDLHDGNVINMWHAFGWDPNNPRPRDGSMWDIKSRRQGIIDTSGTREPEPESLWATAVSNDDYNDSDGDYDSELEREYWRNSEYSRFYVS
;
A
#
# COMPACT_ATOMS: atom_id res chain seq x y z
N MET A 1 -35.56 -43.70 -34.88
CA MET A 1 -35.03 -43.50 -33.51
C MET A 1 -35.10 -42.02 -33.21
N ALA A 2 -35.73 -41.62 -32.10
CA ALA A 2 -35.72 -40.22 -31.68
C ALA A 2 -34.27 -39.84 -31.32
N SER A 3 -33.69 -38.91 -32.07
CA SER A 3 -32.40 -38.29 -31.70
C SER A 3 -32.69 -37.14 -30.75
N LEU A 4 -31.87 -36.97 -29.71
CA LEU A 4 -31.95 -35.83 -28.79
C LEU A 4 -31.98 -34.49 -29.57
N SER A 5 -31.24 -34.42 -30.68
CA SER A 5 -31.19 -33.23 -31.56
C SER A 5 -32.50 -32.89 -32.27
N ASN A 6 -33.47 -33.81 -32.31
CA ASN A 6 -34.77 -33.61 -32.95
C ASN A 6 -35.88 -33.23 -31.95
N LEU A 7 -35.57 -33.13 -30.66
CA LEU A 7 -36.54 -32.74 -29.65
C LEU A 7 -36.96 -31.25 -29.80
N PRO A 8 -38.21 -30.90 -29.43
CA PRO A 8 -38.65 -29.52 -29.24
C PRO A 8 -37.77 -28.76 -28.23
N LEU A 9 -37.73 -27.43 -28.34
CA LEU A 9 -36.88 -26.57 -27.50
C LEU A 9 -37.25 -26.69 -26.01
N GLU A 10 -38.52 -26.88 -25.71
CA GLU A 10 -39.06 -27.03 -24.37
C GLU A 10 -38.53 -28.30 -23.69
N LEU A 11 -38.48 -29.42 -24.42
CA LEU A 11 -37.94 -30.67 -23.90
C LEU A 11 -36.42 -30.61 -23.74
N LEU A 12 -35.73 -29.95 -24.66
CA LEU A 12 -34.28 -29.70 -24.53
C LEU A 12 -33.97 -28.84 -23.31
N ARG A 13 -34.82 -27.84 -23.03
CA ARG A 13 -34.71 -26.99 -21.86
C ARG A 13 -34.93 -27.78 -20.57
N TRP A 14 -35.98 -28.60 -20.50
CA TRP A 14 -36.21 -29.49 -19.35
C TRP A 14 -35.06 -30.47 -19.10
N VAL A 15 -34.48 -31.05 -20.15
CA VAL A 15 -33.32 -31.94 -20.00
C VAL A 15 -32.13 -31.16 -19.42
N ALA A 16 -31.89 -29.94 -19.87
CA ALA A 16 -30.80 -29.11 -19.37
C ALA A 16 -31.03 -28.65 -17.92
N GLU A 17 -32.26 -28.29 -17.54
CA GLU A 17 -32.64 -27.90 -16.17
C GLU A 17 -32.48 -29.06 -15.16
N TYR A 18 -32.52 -30.32 -15.63
CA TYR A 18 -32.29 -31.48 -14.78
C TYR A 18 -30.79 -31.75 -14.51
N LEU A 19 -29.88 -31.14 -15.28
CA LEU A 19 -28.44 -31.28 -15.04
C LEU A 19 -28.03 -30.39 -13.88
N THR A 20 -27.44 -31.01 -12.85
CA THR A 20 -27.10 -30.34 -11.57
C THR A 20 -25.70 -29.74 -11.54
N THR A 21 -24.97 -29.76 -12.66
CA THR A 21 -23.63 -29.17 -12.73
C THR A 21 -23.45 -28.34 -14.00
N GLN A 22 -22.78 -27.20 -13.88
CA GLN A 22 -22.41 -26.35 -15.02
C GLN A 22 -21.59 -27.14 -16.05
N ARG A 23 -20.75 -28.08 -15.60
CA ARG A 23 -19.92 -28.93 -16.45
C ARG A 23 -20.77 -29.80 -17.37
N ASP A 24 -21.80 -30.46 -16.84
CA ASP A 24 -22.66 -31.35 -17.64
C ASP A 24 -23.49 -30.57 -18.65
N ILE A 25 -24.03 -29.42 -18.25
CA ILE A 25 -24.75 -28.51 -19.15
C ILE A 25 -23.81 -28.04 -20.26
N SER A 26 -22.57 -27.67 -19.92
CA SER A 26 -21.55 -27.28 -20.89
C SER A 26 -21.24 -28.40 -21.87
N HIS A 27 -21.00 -29.63 -21.41
CA HIS A 27 -20.76 -30.77 -22.31
C HIS A 27 -21.93 -31.01 -23.25
N LEU A 28 -23.17 -30.96 -22.74
CA LEU A 28 -24.37 -31.11 -23.56
C LEU A 28 -24.47 -30.03 -24.63
N THR A 29 -24.21 -28.76 -24.29
CA THR A 29 -24.23 -27.65 -25.26
C THR A 29 -23.19 -27.83 -26.37
N GLN A 30 -22.05 -28.46 -26.10
CA GLN A 30 -20.95 -28.62 -27.05
C GLN A 30 -21.12 -29.80 -28.01
N THR A 31 -22.10 -30.68 -27.80
CA THR A 31 -22.31 -31.87 -28.64
C THR A 31 -22.72 -31.56 -30.08
N ASN A 32 -23.48 -30.47 -30.32
CA ASN A 32 -23.89 -30.05 -31.66
C ASN A 32 -24.33 -28.57 -31.68
N LYS A 33 -24.20 -27.89 -32.83
CA LYS A 33 -24.66 -26.51 -33.08
C LYS A 33 -26.11 -26.25 -32.65
N ARG A 34 -27.05 -27.16 -32.90
CA ARG A 34 -28.46 -26.96 -32.48
C ARG A 34 -28.59 -26.89 -30.95
N LEU A 35 -27.93 -27.82 -30.26
CA LEU A 35 -27.93 -27.88 -28.80
C LEU A 35 -27.20 -26.69 -28.19
N TYR A 36 -26.11 -26.24 -28.82
CA TYR A 36 -25.44 -24.99 -28.47
C TYR A 36 -26.43 -23.81 -28.50
N HIS A 37 -27.13 -23.59 -29.62
CA HIS A 37 -28.07 -22.46 -29.69
C HIS A 37 -29.28 -22.60 -28.75
N ALA A 38 -29.77 -23.81 -28.51
CA ALA A 38 -30.93 -24.06 -27.66
C ALA A 38 -30.64 -23.97 -26.16
N ILE A 39 -29.48 -24.45 -25.72
CA ILE A 39 -29.18 -24.66 -24.29
C ILE A 39 -28.19 -23.62 -23.76
N HIS A 40 -27.46 -22.90 -24.62
CA HIS A 40 -26.44 -21.96 -24.13
C HIS A 40 -27.00 -20.79 -23.32
N SER A 41 -28.25 -20.37 -23.54
CA SER A 41 -28.91 -19.40 -22.64
C SER A 41 -29.11 -19.98 -21.24
N ILE A 42 -29.52 -21.24 -21.14
CA ILE A 42 -29.69 -21.97 -19.88
C ILE A 42 -28.34 -22.13 -19.18
N LEU A 43 -27.27 -22.41 -19.92
CA LEU A 43 -25.92 -22.46 -19.35
C LEU A 43 -25.51 -21.11 -18.74
N CYS A 44 -25.86 -19.99 -19.40
CA CYS A 44 -25.60 -18.65 -18.87
C CYS A 44 -26.46 -18.37 -17.61
N GLU A 45 -27.75 -18.66 -17.67
CA GLU A 45 -28.68 -18.53 -16.53
C GLU A 45 -28.20 -19.36 -15.33
N TYR A 46 -27.77 -20.60 -15.57
CA TYR A 46 -27.22 -21.49 -14.54
C TYR A 46 -25.98 -20.89 -13.88
N ASN A 47 -25.01 -20.41 -14.68
CA ASN A 47 -23.77 -19.80 -14.14
C ASN A 47 -24.07 -18.55 -13.29
N VAL A 48 -25.04 -17.73 -13.71
CA VAL A 48 -25.47 -16.56 -12.94
C VAL A 48 -26.10 -16.97 -11.62
N GLN A 49 -26.90 -18.03 -11.59
CA GLN A 49 -27.64 -18.48 -10.40
C GLN A 49 -26.78 -19.27 -9.41
N HIS A 50 -25.84 -20.08 -9.90
CA HIS A 50 -25.15 -21.09 -9.08
C HIS A 50 -23.64 -20.88 -8.94
N ASP A 51 -23.02 -20.08 -9.81
CA ASP A 51 -21.57 -19.95 -9.90
C ASP A 51 -21.11 -18.48 -9.87
N GLU A 52 -21.86 -17.62 -9.16
CA GLU A 52 -21.52 -16.21 -8.89
C GLU A 52 -21.16 -15.40 -10.14
N SER A 53 -21.78 -15.69 -11.28
CA SER A 53 -21.46 -15.03 -12.56
C SER A 53 -19.97 -15.14 -12.96
N SER A 54 -19.27 -16.18 -12.51
CA SER A 54 -17.83 -16.42 -12.77
C SER A 54 -17.44 -16.47 -14.24
N ALA A 55 -18.39 -16.72 -15.15
CA ALA A 55 -18.13 -16.65 -16.59
C ALA A 55 -17.97 -15.21 -17.11
N LEU A 56 -18.50 -14.20 -16.40
CA LEU A 56 -18.47 -12.80 -16.83
C LEU A 56 -17.05 -12.21 -16.81
N PRO A 57 -16.26 -12.35 -15.74
CA PRO A 57 -14.86 -11.91 -15.75
C PRO A 57 -14.04 -12.61 -16.84
N TRP A 58 -14.24 -13.91 -17.05
CA TRP A 58 -13.57 -14.65 -18.11
C TRP A 58 -13.92 -14.12 -19.51
N ALA A 59 -15.22 -13.91 -19.77
CA ALA A 59 -15.69 -13.37 -21.05
C ALA A 59 -15.13 -11.97 -21.33
N ALA A 60 -15.07 -11.13 -20.29
CA ALA A 60 -14.48 -9.80 -20.37
C ALA A 60 -12.98 -9.86 -20.67
N GLN A 61 -12.23 -10.75 -20.01
CA GLN A 61 -10.80 -10.96 -20.25
C GLN A 61 -10.51 -11.40 -21.68
N LYS A 62 -11.34 -12.30 -22.24
CA LYS A 62 -11.16 -12.86 -23.59
C LYS A 62 -11.70 -11.97 -24.71
N GLY A 63 -12.39 -10.86 -24.40
CA GLY A 63 -12.97 -9.99 -25.42
C GLY A 63 -14.27 -10.54 -26.03
N GLU A 64 -14.95 -11.47 -25.36
CA GLU A 64 -16.14 -12.17 -25.86
C GLU A 64 -17.41 -11.33 -25.69
N THR A 65 -17.55 -10.31 -26.53
CA THR A 65 -18.65 -9.32 -26.44
C THR A 65 -20.03 -9.97 -26.43
N ARG A 66 -20.26 -10.98 -27.29
CA ARG A 66 -21.55 -11.70 -27.37
C ARG A 66 -21.88 -12.46 -26.09
N LEU A 67 -20.87 -13.04 -25.44
CA LEU A 67 -21.05 -13.79 -24.20
C LEU A 67 -21.33 -12.83 -23.04
N VAL A 68 -20.60 -11.71 -22.95
CA VAL A 68 -20.87 -10.65 -21.97
C VAL A 68 -22.32 -10.19 -22.07
N THR A 69 -22.80 -9.85 -23.27
CA THR A 69 -24.20 -9.42 -23.45
C THR A 69 -25.18 -10.50 -23.00
N LYS A 70 -24.94 -11.78 -23.33
CA LYS A 70 -25.81 -12.89 -22.89
C LYS A 70 -25.84 -13.03 -21.37
N LEU A 71 -24.69 -12.96 -20.70
CA LEU A 71 -24.59 -13.05 -19.24
C LEU A 71 -25.34 -11.88 -18.57
N LEU A 72 -25.13 -10.65 -19.05
CA LEU A 72 -25.86 -9.48 -18.55
C LEU A 72 -27.37 -9.59 -18.80
N THR A 73 -27.81 -10.13 -19.94
CA THR A 73 -29.25 -10.38 -20.18
C THR A 73 -29.82 -11.47 -19.28
N ALA A 74 -29.00 -12.47 -18.93
CA ALA A 74 -29.39 -13.58 -18.07
C ALA A 74 -29.46 -13.22 -16.58
N GLY A 75 -28.97 -12.04 -16.18
CA GLY A 75 -29.04 -11.60 -14.80
C GLY A 75 -27.70 -11.30 -14.14
N ALA A 76 -26.57 -11.48 -14.85
CA ALA A 76 -25.24 -11.46 -14.23
C ALA A 76 -24.98 -10.17 -13.45
N ASP A 77 -24.67 -10.33 -12.18
CA ASP A 77 -24.21 -9.23 -11.33
C ASP A 77 -22.73 -8.98 -11.61
N ILE A 78 -22.43 -7.77 -12.06
CA ILE A 78 -21.07 -7.32 -12.33
C ILE A 78 -20.22 -7.36 -11.05
N SER A 79 -20.84 -7.12 -9.90
CA SER A 79 -20.23 -7.07 -8.57
C SER A 79 -20.40 -8.37 -7.76
N ALA A 80 -20.81 -9.47 -8.40
CA ALA A 80 -21.11 -10.74 -7.74
C ALA A 80 -19.99 -11.24 -6.82
N TYR A 81 -18.73 -11.09 -7.27
CA TYR A 81 -17.58 -11.40 -6.45
C TYR A 81 -17.16 -10.18 -5.60
N SER A 82 -17.21 -10.35 -4.28
CA SER A 82 -16.57 -9.44 -3.33
C SER A 82 -15.55 -10.21 -2.49
N PRO A 83 -14.30 -9.74 -2.38
CA PRO A 83 -13.31 -10.38 -1.52
C PRO A 83 -13.77 -10.34 -0.06
N SER A 84 -13.40 -11.37 0.72
CA SER A 84 -13.72 -11.40 2.15
C SER A 84 -12.92 -10.33 2.91
N PRO A 85 -13.46 -9.77 4.01
CA PRO A 85 -12.74 -8.83 4.86
C PRO A 85 -11.35 -9.29 5.27
N ARG A 86 -11.23 -10.56 5.70
CA ARG A 86 -9.94 -11.16 6.07
C ARG A 86 -8.95 -11.20 4.91
N TYR A 87 -9.43 -11.48 3.70
CA TYR A 87 -8.59 -11.44 2.50
C TYR A 87 -8.08 -10.02 2.23
N VAL A 88 -8.96 -9.03 2.29
CA VAL A 88 -8.63 -7.61 2.09
C VAL A 88 -7.59 -7.16 3.11
N GLU A 89 -7.84 -7.37 4.41
CA GLU A 89 -6.90 -7.02 5.48
C GLU A 89 -5.53 -7.67 5.30
N ARG A 90 -5.51 -8.98 4.99
CA ARG A 90 -4.26 -9.73 4.77
C ARG A 90 -3.48 -9.18 3.57
N LYS A 91 -4.16 -8.92 2.43
CA LYS A 91 -3.50 -8.40 1.23
C LYS A 91 -3.00 -6.97 1.44
N VAL A 92 -3.81 -6.09 2.02
CA VAL A 92 -3.39 -4.70 2.32
C VAL A 92 -2.21 -4.66 3.28
N ARG A 93 -2.17 -5.55 4.29
CA ARG A 93 -1.04 -5.63 5.23
C ARG A 93 0.24 -6.17 4.58
N ASN A 94 0.12 -7.20 3.75
CA ASN A 94 1.27 -7.95 3.25
C ASN A 94 1.78 -7.48 1.88
N SER A 95 1.04 -6.66 1.15
CA SER A 95 1.36 -6.26 -0.21
C SER A 95 0.99 -4.80 -0.43
N ARG A 96 2.00 -3.93 -0.32
CA ARG A 96 1.91 -2.53 -0.75
C ARG A 96 1.67 -2.54 -2.27
N ASP A 97 0.75 -1.71 -2.74
CA ASP A 97 0.43 -1.47 -4.16
C ASP A 97 -0.39 -2.54 -4.91
N ILE A 98 -0.77 -3.68 -4.29
CA ILE A 98 -1.71 -4.66 -4.88
C ILE A 98 -3.14 -4.30 -4.47
N ASP A 99 -4.05 -4.22 -5.43
CA ASP A 99 -5.46 -3.93 -5.19
C ASP A 99 -6.24 -5.22 -4.80
N PRO A 100 -6.76 -5.34 -3.56
CA PRO A 100 -7.50 -6.52 -3.12
C PRO A 100 -8.74 -6.85 -3.97
N TRP A 101 -9.29 -5.85 -4.67
CA TRP A 101 -10.50 -5.99 -5.49
C TRP A 101 -10.20 -6.25 -6.97
N ALA A 102 -8.93 -6.53 -7.33
CA ALA A 102 -8.55 -6.89 -8.69
C ALA A 102 -9.04 -8.31 -9.08
N LYS A 103 -9.14 -9.23 -8.11
CA LYS A 103 -9.55 -10.61 -8.36
C LYS A 103 -10.99 -10.68 -8.85
N ASN A 104 -11.23 -11.41 -9.93
CA ASN A 104 -12.55 -11.58 -10.57
C ASN A 104 -13.26 -10.28 -10.95
N ASN A 105 -12.52 -9.19 -11.19
CA ASN A 105 -13.09 -7.92 -11.61
C ASN A 105 -13.24 -7.88 -13.14
N ALA A 106 -14.47 -8.08 -13.62
CA ALA A 106 -14.78 -8.10 -15.05
C ALA A 106 -14.44 -6.76 -15.74
N LEU A 107 -14.62 -5.62 -15.08
CA LEU A 107 -14.26 -4.32 -15.63
C LEU A 107 -12.74 -4.21 -15.81
N LEU A 108 -11.98 -4.60 -14.78
CA LEU A 108 -10.53 -4.56 -14.83
C LEU A 108 -9.98 -5.46 -15.94
N TYR A 109 -10.52 -6.67 -16.11
CA TYR A 109 -10.11 -7.55 -17.20
C TYR A 109 -10.46 -7.01 -18.58
N ALA A 110 -11.63 -6.36 -18.74
CA ALA A 110 -11.96 -5.68 -19.98
C ALA A 110 -10.99 -4.52 -20.28
N ALA A 111 -10.63 -3.73 -19.26
CA ALA A 111 -9.67 -2.64 -19.37
C ALA A 111 -8.26 -3.13 -19.72
N GLN A 112 -7.76 -4.15 -19.01
CA GLN A 112 -6.45 -4.77 -19.26
C GLN A 112 -6.34 -5.38 -20.66
N GLY A 113 -7.43 -5.97 -21.16
CA GLY A 113 -7.49 -6.51 -22.52
C GLY A 113 -7.70 -5.46 -23.61
N GLY A 114 -7.88 -4.18 -23.27
CA GLY A 114 -8.19 -3.12 -24.23
C GLY A 114 -9.59 -3.23 -24.85
N HIS A 115 -10.49 -4.02 -24.26
CA HIS A 115 -11.82 -4.32 -24.77
C HIS A 115 -12.81 -3.19 -24.44
N THR A 116 -12.56 -2.00 -24.98
CA THR A 116 -13.30 -0.77 -24.69
C THR A 116 -14.81 -0.89 -24.93
N ALA A 117 -15.24 -1.67 -25.92
CA ALA A 117 -16.66 -1.94 -26.18
C ALA A 117 -17.30 -2.72 -25.02
N ILE A 118 -16.62 -3.75 -24.51
CA ILE A 118 -17.09 -4.53 -23.35
C ILE A 118 -17.12 -3.65 -22.11
N LEU A 119 -16.05 -2.89 -21.87
CA LEU A 119 -15.97 -1.99 -20.72
C LEU A 119 -17.12 -0.97 -20.71
N LYS A 120 -17.41 -0.33 -21.85
CA LYS A 120 -18.56 0.58 -21.98
C LYS A 120 -19.91 -0.11 -21.78
N THR A 121 -20.05 -1.36 -22.24
CA THR A 121 -21.27 -2.15 -22.01
C THR A 121 -21.47 -2.42 -20.52
N LEU A 122 -20.41 -2.82 -19.80
CA LEU A 122 -20.45 -3.08 -18.36
C LEU A 122 -20.73 -1.81 -17.55
N LEU A 123 -20.08 -0.69 -17.90
CA LEU A 123 -20.27 0.60 -17.23
C LEU A 123 -21.63 1.25 -17.52
N GLY A 124 -22.23 0.93 -18.67
CA GLY A 124 -23.56 1.39 -19.05
C GLY A 124 -24.70 0.60 -18.40
N GLU A 125 -24.38 -0.45 -17.64
CA GLU A 125 -25.38 -1.26 -16.98
C GLU A 125 -25.94 -0.56 -15.73
N THR A 126 -27.25 -0.30 -15.73
CA THR A 126 -27.93 0.42 -14.64
C THR A 126 -29.05 -0.40 -14.01
N ARG A 127 -29.24 -1.66 -14.42
CA ARG A 127 -30.24 -2.55 -13.82
C ARG A 127 -29.88 -2.85 -12.36
N SER A 128 -30.91 -2.92 -11.51
CA SER A 128 -30.74 -3.18 -10.07
C SER A 128 -30.00 -4.50 -9.83
N GLY A 129 -28.92 -4.46 -9.05
CA GLY A 129 -28.10 -5.65 -8.76
C GLY A 129 -27.19 -6.08 -9.91
N GLN A 130 -26.95 -5.22 -10.90
CA GLN A 130 -26.01 -5.49 -12.01
C GLN A 130 -25.03 -4.34 -12.25
N THR A 131 -25.03 -3.34 -11.39
CA THR A 131 -24.15 -2.17 -11.53
C THR A 131 -22.75 -2.48 -11.01
N ALA A 132 -21.73 -1.92 -11.65
CA ALA A 132 -20.36 -1.99 -11.12
C ALA A 132 -20.26 -1.35 -9.72
N SER A 133 -19.48 -1.97 -8.83
CA SER A 133 -19.26 -1.42 -7.49
C SER A 133 -18.18 -0.32 -7.49
N PRO A 134 -18.20 0.60 -6.51
CA PRO A 134 -17.14 1.60 -6.35
C PRO A 134 -15.74 0.99 -6.26
N ALA A 135 -15.59 -0.14 -5.55
CA ALA A 135 -14.34 -0.91 -5.47
C ALA A 135 -13.81 -1.30 -6.85
N GLN A 136 -14.69 -1.81 -7.71
CA GLN A 136 -14.32 -2.26 -9.06
C GLN A 136 -13.88 -1.09 -9.94
N LEU A 137 -14.60 0.05 -9.86
CA LEU A 137 -14.25 1.28 -10.57
C LEU A 137 -12.88 1.82 -10.10
N ARG A 138 -12.63 1.80 -8.80
CA ARG A 138 -11.33 2.20 -8.22
C ARG A 138 -10.19 1.33 -8.74
N SER A 139 -10.39 0.01 -8.86
CA SER A 139 -9.37 -0.88 -9.44
C SER A 139 -9.02 -0.54 -10.88
N VAL A 140 -10.03 -0.21 -11.69
CA VAL A 140 -9.83 0.20 -13.08
C VAL A 140 -9.12 1.56 -13.12
N LEU A 141 -9.48 2.51 -12.27
CA LEU A 141 -8.80 3.81 -12.18
C LEU A 141 -7.32 3.63 -11.79
N HIS A 142 -7.02 2.84 -10.76
CA HIS A 142 -5.64 2.56 -10.36
C HIS A 142 -4.83 1.89 -11.47
N TRP A 143 -5.44 0.98 -12.23
CA TRP A 143 -4.81 0.43 -13.43
C TRP A 143 -4.53 1.51 -14.47
N ALA A 144 -5.51 2.35 -14.79
CA ALA A 144 -5.39 3.43 -15.77
C ALA A 144 -4.26 4.41 -15.42
N LEU A 145 -4.16 4.80 -14.15
CA LEU A 145 -3.11 5.69 -13.65
C LEU A 145 -1.72 5.08 -13.82
N ARG A 146 -1.56 3.77 -13.52
CA ARG A 146 -0.28 3.07 -13.71
C ARG A 146 0.13 2.95 -15.17
N GLN A 147 -0.85 2.82 -16.08
CA GLN A 147 -0.61 2.73 -17.51
C GLN A 147 -0.50 4.09 -18.21
N HIS A 148 -0.69 5.21 -17.49
CA HIS A 148 -0.79 6.55 -18.07
C HIS A 148 -1.87 6.64 -19.17
N ASP A 149 -2.95 5.86 -19.03
CA ASP A 149 -4.05 5.82 -20.01
C ASP A 149 -5.06 6.94 -19.72
N GLU A 150 -4.82 8.10 -20.31
CA GLU A 150 -5.66 9.29 -20.16
C GLU A 150 -7.14 9.03 -20.51
N GLN A 151 -7.41 8.25 -21.57
CA GLN A 151 -8.77 7.98 -22.01
C GLN A 151 -9.53 7.12 -20.99
N LEU A 152 -8.86 6.12 -20.43
CA LEU A 152 -9.44 5.28 -19.40
C LEU A 152 -9.59 6.03 -18.07
N VAL A 153 -8.64 6.91 -17.73
CA VAL A 153 -8.75 7.79 -16.55
C VAL A 153 -9.99 8.69 -16.67
N GLU A 154 -10.17 9.38 -17.81
CA GLU A 154 -11.34 10.23 -18.03
C GLU A 154 -12.65 9.44 -18.04
N LEU A 155 -12.64 8.22 -18.58
CA LEU A 155 -13.80 7.32 -18.50
C LEU A 155 -14.13 7.00 -17.04
N MET A 156 -13.13 6.69 -16.20
CA MET A 156 -13.35 6.38 -14.78
C MET A 156 -13.81 7.60 -13.99
N PHE A 157 -13.32 8.80 -14.30
CA PHE A 157 -13.82 10.04 -13.71
C PHE A 157 -15.28 10.31 -14.08
N ALA A 158 -15.67 10.09 -15.35
CA ALA A 158 -17.06 10.23 -15.78
C ALA A 158 -18.02 9.29 -15.02
N HIS A 159 -17.53 8.11 -14.62
CA HIS A 159 -18.25 7.14 -13.82
C HIS A 159 -18.06 7.31 -12.30
N LYS A 160 -17.45 8.41 -11.84
CA LYS A 160 -17.23 8.74 -10.41
C LYS A 160 -16.46 7.65 -9.66
N ALA A 161 -15.43 7.08 -10.29
CA ALA A 161 -14.53 6.15 -9.61
C ALA A 161 -13.95 6.81 -8.32
N PRO A 162 -13.96 6.11 -7.18
CA PRO A 162 -13.40 6.63 -5.93
C PRO A 162 -11.93 7.03 -6.07
N LEU A 163 -11.57 8.20 -5.55
CA LEU A 163 -10.20 8.74 -5.58
C LEU A 163 -9.45 8.46 -4.27
N ASP A 164 -10.19 8.34 -3.17
CA ASP A 164 -9.63 8.12 -1.84
C ASP A 164 -9.35 6.61 -1.61
N PRO A 165 -8.52 6.25 -0.61
CA PRO A 165 -8.25 4.85 -0.30
C PRO A 165 -9.51 4.09 0.08
N ALA A 166 -9.54 2.80 -0.25
CA ALA A 166 -10.66 1.93 0.10
C ALA A 166 -10.81 1.67 1.61
N THR A 167 -9.72 1.83 2.38
CA THR A 167 -9.69 1.55 3.83
C THR A 167 -8.76 2.54 4.52
N GLU A 168 -8.88 2.69 5.84
CA GLU A 168 -7.92 3.45 6.66
C GLU A 168 -6.60 2.70 6.95
N SER A 169 -6.43 1.50 6.41
CA SER A 169 -5.20 0.73 6.58
C SER A 169 -4.02 1.42 5.88
N SER A 170 -2.84 1.33 6.49
CA SER A 170 -1.65 2.03 6.00
C SER A 170 -1.17 1.57 4.63
N GLY A 171 -1.46 0.33 4.25
CA GLY A 171 -1.10 -0.22 2.94
C GLY A 171 -2.09 0.10 1.81
N ALA A 172 -3.22 0.78 2.09
CA ALA A 172 -4.24 1.06 1.09
C ALA A 172 -3.92 2.36 0.33
N PRO A 173 -3.58 2.28 -0.98
CA PRO A 173 -3.18 3.48 -1.71
C PRO A 173 -4.39 4.30 -2.16
N SER A 174 -4.23 5.62 -2.16
CA SER A 174 -5.14 6.58 -2.82
C SER A 174 -4.83 6.66 -4.33
N ALA A 175 -5.75 7.22 -5.12
CA ALA A 175 -5.47 7.53 -6.52
C ALA A 175 -4.27 8.48 -6.67
N LEU A 176 -4.10 9.41 -5.72
CA LEU A 176 -2.93 10.29 -5.66
C LEU A 176 -1.64 9.50 -5.44
N GLY A 177 -1.63 8.58 -4.47
CA GLY A 177 -0.49 7.71 -4.18
C GLY A 177 -0.10 6.83 -5.37
N VAL A 178 -1.09 6.24 -6.04
CA VAL A 178 -0.85 5.44 -7.26
C VAL A 178 -0.28 6.29 -8.39
N ALA A 179 -0.82 7.50 -8.63
CA ALA A 179 -0.34 8.39 -9.69
C ALA A 179 1.10 8.84 -9.44
N VAL A 180 1.45 9.19 -8.20
CA VAL A 180 2.83 9.57 -7.83
C VAL A 180 3.79 8.38 -7.98
N ALA A 181 3.39 7.20 -7.52
CA ALA A 181 4.21 5.99 -7.65
C ALA A 181 4.46 5.61 -9.12
N ALA A 182 3.48 5.87 -10.00
CA ALA A 182 3.57 5.68 -11.44
C ALA A 182 4.29 6.84 -12.17
N SER A 183 4.68 7.91 -11.48
CA SER A 183 5.25 9.14 -12.06
C SER A 183 4.33 9.80 -13.09
N TYR A 184 3.01 9.66 -12.96
CA TYR A 184 2.04 10.28 -13.87
C TYR A 184 1.73 11.73 -13.47
N ASN A 185 2.75 12.58 -13.52
CA ASN A 185 2.70 13.91 -12.87
C ASN A 185 1.65 14.85 -13.48
N ALA A 186 1.36 14.70 -14.77
CA ALA A 186 0.37 15.52 -15.47
C ALA A 186 -1.06 15.37 -14.93
N ILE A 187 -1.41 14.23 -14.32
CA ILE A 187 -2.76 13.99 -13.78
C ILE A 187 -2.97 14.55 -12.37
N LEU A 188 -1.88 14.84 -11.63
CA LEU A 188 -1.94 15.24 -10.23
C LEU A 188 -2.75 16.52 -10.00
N PRO A 189 -2.60 17.62 -10.78
CA PRO A 189 -3.43 18.80 -10.61
C PRO A 189 -4.93 18.50 -10.78
N ARG A 190 -5.26 17.57 -11.69
CA ARG A 190 -6.64 17.17 -11.93
C ARG A 190 -7.21 16.35 -10.76
N LEU A 191 -6.46 15.38 -10.25
CA LEU A 191 -6.85 14.61 -9.07
C LEU A 191 -7.08 15.52 -7.85
N LEU A 192 -6.17 16.47 -7.62
CA LEU A 192 -6.29 17.44 -6.53
C LEU A 192 -7.50 18.37 -6.71
N ALA A 193 -7.76 18.84 -7.94
CA ALA A 193 -8.93 19.65 -8.24
C ALA A 193 -10.26 18.90 -8.06
N LEU A 194 -10.26 17.58 -8.24
CA LEU A 194 -11.40 16.71 -7.96
C LEU A 194 -11.51 16.32 -6.47
N GLY A 195 -10.57 16.78 -5.63
CA GLY A 195 -10.59 16.58 -4.19
C GLY A 195 -9.97 15.27 -3.70
N ALA A 196 -9.16 14.58 -4.52
CA ALA A 196 -8.46 13.36 -4.11
C ALA A 196 -7.57 13.63 -2.88
N ARG A 197 -7.68 12.78 -1.85
CA ARG A 197 -6.86 12.89 -0.65
C ARG A 197 -6.13 11.58 -0.33
N PRO A 198 -4.90 11.67 0.20
CA PRO A 198 -4.26 10.50 0.77
C PRO A 198 -5.02 10.00 2.00
N GLY A 199 -4.85 8.71 2.29
CA GLY A 199 -5.34 8.14 3.53
C GLY A 199 -4.63 8.74 4.75
N PRO A 200 -5.31 8.86 5.90
CA PRO A 200 -4.70 9.41 7.12
C PRO A 200 -3.54 8.57 7.66
N ARG A 201 -3.45 7.31 7.23
CA ARG A 201 -2.37 6.37 7.59
C ARG A 201 -1.63 5.80 6.38
N GLU A 202 -1.94 6.27 5.17
CA GLU A 202 -1.34 5.78 3.93
C GLU A 202 0.18 5.93 4.03
N CYS A 203 0.91 4.81 3.97
CA CYS A 203 2.35 4.76 4.22
C CYS A 203 3.01 3.77 3.24
N PRO A 204 3.93 4.24 2.37
CA PRO A 204 4.32 5.64 2.21
C PRO A 204 3.19 6.48 1.63
N CYS A 205 2.97 7.68 2.19
CA CYS A 205 1.98 8.63 1.65
C CYS A 205 2.47 9.19 0.30
N PRO A 206 1.63 9.87 -0.49
CA PRO A 206 2.04 10.40 -1.80
C PRO A 206 3.27 11.32 -1.73
N THR A 207 3.38 12.17 -0.70
CA THR A 207 4.54 13.07 -0.52
C THR A 207 5.81 12.28 -0.20
N GLU A 208 5.72 11.28 0.67
CA GLU A 208 6.83 10.37 0.98
C GLU A 208 7.26 9.56 -0.25
N ARG A 209 6.29 9.10 -1.07
CA ARG A 209 6.56 8.40 -2.33
C ARG A 209 7.29 9.33 -3.31
N ALA A 210 6.88 10.59 -3.43
CA ALA A 210 7.53 11.58 -4.28
C ALA A 210 8.99 11.86 -3.86
N ILE A 211 9.27 11.83 -2.55
CA ILE A 211 10.62 11.95 -2.01
C ILE A 211 11.49 10.75 -2.41
N VAL A 212 11.01 9.53 -2.13
CA VAL A 212 11.77 8.30 -2.44
C VAL A 212 12.01 8.15 -3.95
N THR A 213 11.07 8.61 -4.77
CA THR A 213 11.19 8.58 -6.24
C THR A 213 11.88 9.83 -6.82
N LYS A 214 12.39 10.75 -5.99
CA LYS A 214 13.14 11.95 -6.37
C LYS A 214 12.39 12.87 -7.35
N GLN A 215 11.15 13.22 -7.03
CA GLN A 215 10.26 14.06 -7.85
C GLN A 215 10.00 15.46 -7.23
N PRO A 216 10.94 16.42 -7.34
CA PRO A 216 10.89 17.68 -6.58
C PRO A 216 9.70 18.57 -6.92
N GLU A 217 9.25 18.61 -8.18
CA GLU A 217 8.08 19.38 -8.60
C GLU A 217 6.79 18.81 -7.99
N VAL A 218 6.72 17.49 -7.88
CA VAL A 218 5.59 16.79 -7.24
C VAL A 218 5.58 17.06 -5.75
N ILE A 219 6.75 17.03 -5.09
CA ILE A 219 6.87 17.36 -3.67
C ILE A 219 6.32 18.78 -3.41
N ARG A 220 6.76 19.78 -4.19
CA ARG A 220 6.26 21.16 -4.08
C ARG A 220 4.75 21.24 -4.27
N LEU A 221 4.24 20.62 -5.33
CA LEU A 221 2.82 20.62 -5.65
C LEU A 221 1.97 20.01 -4.52
N LEU A 222 2.42 18.91 -3.92
CA LEU A 222 1.72 18.27 -2.80
C LEU A 222 1.76 19.13 -1.54
N LEU A 223 2.92 19.70 -1.21
CA LEU A 223 3.08 20.60 -0.06
C LEU A 223 2.28 21.89 -0.21
N ASP A 224 2.18 22.47 -1.41
CA ASP A 224 1.33 23.63 -1.72
C ASP A 224 -0.16 23.37 -1.43
N HIS A 225 -0.58 22.10 -1.52
CA HIS A 225 -1.94 21.66 -1.17
C HIS A 225 -2.07 21.21 0.30
N GLY A 226 -1.04 21.43 1.12
CA GLY A 226 -1.00 21.05 2.54
C GLY A 226 -0.85 19.55 2.77
N LEU A 227 -0.38 18.79 1.78
CA LEU A 227 -0.16 17.35 1.88
C LEU A 227 1.28 17.09 2.32
N GLY A 228 1.48 17.02 3.64
CA GLY A 228 2.77 16.74 4.26
C GLY A 228 3.14 15.25 4.35
N LEU A 229 4.10 14.96 5.22
CA LEU A 229 4.51 13.59 5.53
C LEU A 229 3.55 12.94 6.52
N TYR A 230 3.48 11.62 6.50
CA TYR A 230 2.77 10.85 7.52
C TYR A 230 3.70 10.49 8.69
N GLY A 231 4.92 10.02 8.38
CA GLY A 231 5.91 9.55 9.34
C GLY A 231 7.33 10.06 9.09
N ASP A 232 8.27 9.54 9.87
CA ASP A 232 9.70 9.88 9.87
C ASP A 232 10.49 9.13 8.79
N ASN A 233 9.97 8.03 8.23
CA ASN A 233 10.63 7.21 7.21
C ASN A 233 11.21 8.00 6.05
N ALA A 234 10.47 8.98 5.51
CA ALA A 234 10.97 9.81 4.41
C ALA A 234 12.10 10.74 4.85
N VAL A 235 12.05 11.28 6.08
CA VAL A 235 13.13 12.12 6.62
C VAL A 235 14.39 11.28 6.88
N CYS A 236 14.24 10.05 7.35
CA CYS A 236 15.34 9.09 7.47
C CYS A 236 15.96 8.77 6.10
N HIS A 237 15.13 8.56 5.07
CA HIS A 237 15.62 8.36 3.70
C HIS A 237 16.40 9.59 3.18
N LEU A 238 15.89 10.81 3.42
CA LEU A 238 16.62 12.04 3.09
C LEU A 238 17.97 12.11 3.81
N ALA A 239 17.98 11.78 5.10
CA ALA A 239 19.21 11.75 5.89
C ALA A 239 20.22 10.73 5.35
N HIS A 240 19.77 9.54 4.97
CA HIS A 240 20.62 8.50 4.37
C HIS A 240 21.25 8.93 3.05
N GLU A 241 20.47 9.60 2.19
CA GLU A 241 20.91 10.07 0.87
C GLU A 241 21.66 11.42 0.91
N ASP A 242 21.79 12.04 2.08
CA ASP A 242 22.27 13.43 2.25
C ASP A 242 21.50 14.47 1.39
N ASP A 243 20.20 14.24 1.15
CA ASP A 243 19.35 15.15 0.37
C ASP A 243 18.88 16.34 1.23
N ARG A 244 19.81 17.26 1.42
CA ARG A 244 19.66 18.50 2.19
C ARG A 244 18.70 19.48 1.54
N ASP A 245 18.58 19.47 0.22
CA ASP A 245 17.73 20.43 -0.51
C ASP A 245 16.26 20.09 -0.34
N THR A 246 15.90 18.81 -0.42
CA THR A 246 14.53 18.36 -0.12
C THR A 246 14.20 18.54 1.37
N LEU A 247 15.17 18.31 2.28
CA LEU A 247 14.95 18.60 3.70
C LEU A 247 14.68 20.09 3.95
N ARG A 248 15.48 21.00 3.36
CA ARG A 248 15.25 22.46 3.44
C ARG A 248 13.89 22.85 2.88
N LEU A 249 13.45 22.21 1.80
CA LEU A 249 12.12 22.42 1.23
C LEU A 249 11.04 22.05 2.26
N LEU A 250 11.11 20.87 2.86
CA LEU A 250 10.13 20.44 3.87
C LEU A 250 10.09 21.39 5.09
N LEU A 251 11.26 21.83 5.56
CA LEU A 251 11.38 22.80 6.64
C LEU A 251 10.75 24.16 6.28
N ALA A 252 10.94 24.63 5.04
CA ALA A 252 10.31 25.86 4.57
C ALA A 252 8.77 25.80 4.54
N TYR A 253 8.20 24.60 4.42
CA TYR A 253 6.76 24.34 4.53
C TYR A 253 6.30 24.01 5.97
N GLY A 254 7.17 24.21 6.96
CA GLY A 254 6.83 24.09 8.38
C GLY A 254 6.89 22.67 8.95
N MET A 255 7.67 21.77 8.34
CA MET A 255 7.94 20.45 8.93
C MET A 255 8.62 20.60 10.31
N ASP A 256 8.10 19.88 11.29
CA ASP A 256 8.59 19.91 12.67
C ASP A 256 9.57 18.77 12.98
N LEU A 257 10.86 19.10 13.10
CA LEU A 257 11.91 18.13 13.43
C LEU A 257 11.85 17.62 14.87
N VAL A 258 11.05 18.20 15.76
CA VAL A 258 10.85 17.64 17.10
C VAL A 258 10.20 16.26 17.02
N ASN A 259 9.23 16.08 16.10
CA ASN A 259 8.51 14.82 15.96
C ASN A 259 9.15 13.85 14.95
N TYR A 260 9.88 14.36 13.95
CA TYR A 260 10.39 13.55 12.84
C TYR A 260 11.92 13.52 12.73
N GLY A 261 12.64 14.36 13.48
CA GLY A 261 14.06 14.61 13.28
C GLY A 261 15.00 13.66 14.04
N SER A 262 14.54 13.04 15.14
CA SER A 262 15.41 12.18 15.96
C SER A 262 15.94 10.98 15.18
N ALA A 263 15.07 10.27 14.47
CA ALA A 263 15.47 9.11 13.69
C ALA A 263 16.42 9.49 12.54
N ALA A 264 16.10 10.56 11.83
CA ALA A 264 16.94 11.12 10.77
C ALA A 264 18.32 11.57 11.27
N LEU A 265 18.41 12.15 12.47
CA LEU A 265 19.67 12.55 13.09
C LEU A 265 20.59 11.34 13.31
N PHE A 266 20.06 10.26 13.87
CA PHE A 266 20.82 9.02 14.06
C PHE A 266 21.26 8.40 12.73
N THR A 267 20.40 8.43 11.71
CA THR A 267 20.76 7.99 10.35
C THR A 267 21.91 8.81 9.78
N ALA A 268 21.85 10.14 9.85
CA ALA A 268 22.91 11.02 9.35
C ALA A 268 24.24 10.80 10.09
N ILE A 269 24.20 10.63 11.42
CA ILE A 269 25.40 10.32 12.22
C ILE A 269 25.98 8.97 11.81
N ARG A 270 25.17 7.91 11.75
CA ARG A 270 25.61 6.57 11.32
C ARG A 270 26.32 6.62 9.97
N ASP A 271 25.70 7.29 8.99
CA ASP A 271 26.17 7.31 7.61
C ASP A 271 27.33 8.29 7.40
N GLY A 272 27.56 9.20 8.36
CA GLY A 272 28.70 10.13 8.36
C GLY A 272 28.43 11.44 7.63
N HIS A 273 27.16 11.79 7.45
CA HIS A 273 26.74 13.00 6.73
C HIS A 273 26.79 14.21 7.65
N TYR A 274 27.97 14.86 7.70
CA TYR A 274 28.24 15.99 8.59
C TYR A 274 27.27 17.15 8.36
N GLU A 275 27.11 17.59 7.11
CA GLU A 275 26.28 18.75 6.77
C GLU A 275 24.78 18.49 7.00
N MET A 276 24.32 17.26 6.76
CA MET A 276 22.95 16.86 7.12
C MET A 276 22.76 16.84 8.64
N THR A 277 23.74 16.33 9.39
CA THR A 277 23.71 16.31 10.85
C THR A 277 23.63 17.72 11.40
N GLU A 278 24.46 18.64 10.91
CA GLU A 278 24.41 20.05 11.28
C GLU A 278 23.04 20.68 10.94
N LEU A 279 22.54 20.44 9.72
CA LEU A 279 21.25 20.97 9.28
C LEU A 279 20.09 20.51 10.17
N LEU A 280 20.07 19.24 10.57
CA LEU A 280 19.04 18.69 11.46
C LEU A 280 19.12 19.32 12.86
N ILE A 281 20.32 19.46 13.41
CA ILE A 281 20.54 20.07 14.74
C ILE A 281 20.11 21.54 14.73
N ASP A 282 20.53 22.30 13.72
CA ASP A 282 20.25 23.74 13.62
C ASP A 282 18.76 24.05 13.41
N ASN A 283 17.99 23.08 12.92
CA ASN A 283 16.55 23.20 12.71
C ASN A 283 15.71 22.48 13.79
N GLY A 284 16.32 22.12 14.93
CA GLY A 284 15.58 21.72 16.13
C GLY A 284 15.44 20.22 16.37
N ALA A 285 16.28 19.37 15.76
CA ALA A 285 16.38 17.97 16.19
C ALA A 285 16.73 17.88 17.68
N ILE A 286 16.03 17.00 18.41
CA ILE A 286 16.13 16.90 19.88
C ILE A 286 17.50 16.35 20.29
N LYS A 287 18.13 17.00 21.28
CA LYS A 287 19.47 16.65 21.77
C LYS A 287 19.49 15.47 22.73
N ASP A 288 18.54 15.44 23.66
CA ASP A 288 18.49 14.49 24.77
C ASP A 288 17.63 13.27 24.43
N VAL A 289 17.93 12.65 23.29
CA VAL A 289 17.28 11.42 22.81
C VAL A 289 18.31 10.31 22.72
N CYS A 290 17.92 9.12 23.15
CA CYS A 290 18.67 7.89 22.91
C CYS A 290 17.93 6.99 21.91
N CYS A 291 18.69 6.32 21.05
CA CYS A 291 18.23 5.31 20.10
C CYS A 291 18.54 3.91 20.63
N GLU A 292 17.53 3.05 20.69
CA GLU A 292 17.71 1.63 20.97
C GLU A 292 18.13 0.88 19.70
N LEU A 293 19.28 0.21 19.72
CA LEU A 293 19.69 -0.71 18.66
C LEU A 293 19.15 -2.11 18.98
N TYR A 294 18.08 -2.53 18.31
CA TYR A 294 17.53 -3.88 18.47
C TYR A 294 18.34 -4.91 17.69
N PRO A 295 18.90 -5.94 18.34
CA PRO A 295 19.47 -7.08 17.63
C PRO A 295 18.34 -7.88 16.95
N PRO A 296 18.61 -8.55 15.81
CA PRO A 296 17.64 -9.38 15.10
C PRO A 296 16.99 -10.51 15.94
N SER A 297 17.54 -10.81 17.11
CA SER A 297 17.04 -11.83 18.05
C SER A 297 15.75 -11.42 18.78
N GLY A 298 15.33 -10.14 18.70
CA GLY A 298 14.16 -9.63 19.42
C GLY A 298 14.34 -9.54 20.95
N LEU A 299 15.55 -9.81 21.45
CA LEU A 299 15.90 -9.64 22.86
C LEU A 299 16.38 -8.21 23.08
N PHE A 300 15.67 -7.45 23.92
CA PHE A 300 16.12 -6.13 24.34
C PHE A 300 17.39 -6.26 25.18
N LEU A 301 18.54 -5.87 24.60
CA LEU A 301 19.84 -5.87 25.30
C LEU A 301 20.10 -4.57 26.10
N GLY A 302 19.17 -3.62 26.10
CA GLY A 302 19.21 -2.48 27.01
C GLY A 302 20.20 -1.37 26.66
N THR A 303 20.84 -1.38 25.48
CA THR A 303 21.77 -0.31 25.10
C THR A 303 21.07 0.74 24.24
N ALA A 304 20.57 1.79 24.91
CA ALA A 304 20.14 3.02 24.26
C ALA A 304 21.37 3.91 24.02
N TYR A 305 21.62 4.31 22.78
CA TYR A 305 22.77 5.12 22.38
C TYR A 305 22.34 6.57 22.17
N SER A 306 23.00 7.51 22.84
CA SER A 306 22.88 8.94 22.54
C SER A 306 23.45 9.26 21.15
N ALA A 307 23.20 10.47 20.65
CA ALA A 307 23.85 10.95 19.41
C ALA A 307 25.39 10.92 19.52
N VAL A 308 25.93 11.25 20.69
CA VAL A 308 27.37 11.20 21.00
C VAL A 308 27.88 9.75 20.94
N ALA A 309 27.16 8.84 21.60
CA ALA A 309 27.49 7.41 21.60
C ALA A 309 27.45 6.81 20.18
N MET A 310 26.50 7.24 19.34
CA MET A 310 26.42 6.83 17.94
C MET A 310 27.61 7.35 17.12
N ALA A 311 28.04 8.60 17.32
CA ALA A 311 29.22 9.13 16.66
C ALA A 311 30.49 8.37 17.04
N ILE A 312 30.60 7.90 18.29
CA ILE A 312 31.72 7.05 18.75
C ILE A 312 31.61 5.64 18.14
N LEU A 313 30.42 5.04 18.18
CA LEU A 313 30.16 3.69 17.69
C LEU A 313 30.52 3.52 16.21
N TYR A 314 30.23 4.55 15.40
CA TYR A 314 30.52 4.58 13.96
C TYR A 314 31.79 5.39 13.61
N GLU A 315 32.63 5.70 14.60
CA GLU A 315 33.93 6.37 14.43
C GLU A 315 33.87 7.70 13.64
N ARG A 316 32.83 8.50 13.88
CA ARG A 316 32.58 9.80 13.23
C ARG A 316 33.15 10.96 14.03
N LEU A 317 34.45 11.18 13.91
CA LEU A 317 35.16 12.21 14.68
C LEU A 317 34.64 13.64 14.45
N ASP A 318 34.44 14.02 13.20
CA ASP A 318 34.04 15.39 12.86
C ASP A 318 32.62 15.69 13.35
N ILE A 319 31.73 14.69 13.26
CA ILE A 319 30.38 14.77 13.81
C ILE A 319 30.42 14.77 15.33
N LEU A 320 31.29 13.99 15.98
CA LEU A 320 31.47 14.05 17.43
C LEU A 320 31.86 15.45 17.89
N ARG A 321 32.81 16.10 17.20
CA ARG A 321 33.18 17.50 17.48
C ARG A 321 31.98 18.43 17.31
N LEU A 322 31.25 18.32 16.20
CA LEU A 322 30.03 19.10 15.95
C LEU A 322 28.98 18.93 17.05
N LEU A 323 28.72 17.69 17.49
CA LEU A 323 27.76 17.41 18.55
C LEU A 323 28.16 18.11 19.86
N LEU A 324 29.42 17.98 20.27
CA LEU A 324 29.94 18.64 21.47
C LEU A 324 29.85 20.18 21.35
N ASP A 325 30.21 20.73 20.20
CA ASP A 325 30.13 22.17 19.92
C ASP A 325 28.69 22.70 19.94
N LYS A 326 27.72 21.90 19.46
CA LYS A 326 26.29 22.20 19.52
C LYS A 326 25.68 21.89 20.90
N GLY A 327 26.48 21.47 21.87
CA GLY A 327 26.09 21.27 23.26
C GLY A 327 25.40 19.95 23.58
N PHE A 328 25.59 18.91 22.75
CA PHE A 328 25.24 17.54 23.14
C PHE A 328 26.21 17.06 24.22
N LEU A 329 25.67 16.61 25.33
CA LEU A 329 26.48 16.15 26.46
C LEU A 329 26.78 14.65 26.33
N PRO A 330 28.02 14.21 26.55
CA PRO A 330 28.35 12.80 26.63
C PRO A 330 27.58 12.09 27.74
N GLY A 331 27.07 10.89 27.44
CA GLY A 331 26.52 9.99 28.44
C GLY A 331 27.60 9.32 29.29
N PRO A 332 27.22 8.71 30.43
CA PRO A 332 28.16 8.15 31.40
C PRO A 332 29.00 6.99 30.85
N ARG A 333 28.53 6.29 29.81
CA ARG A 333 29.25 5.16 29.17
C ARG A 333 29.95 5.53 27.88
N ASP A 334 29.87 6.78 27.43
CA ASP A 334 30.43 7.19 26.13
C ASP A 334 31.97 7.18 26.14
N LEU A 335 32.57 7.58 27.27
CA LEU A 335 34.04 7.51 27.47
C LEU A 335 34.55 6.07 27.55
N GLU A 336 33.81 5.19 28.23
CA GLU A 336 34.08 3.74 28.28
C GLU A 336 34.05 3.16 26.86
N LEU A 337 32.96 3.43 26.12
CA LEU A 337 32.79 2.99 24.73
C LEU A 337 33.92 3.48 23.82
N ALA A 338 34.32 4.76 23.91
CA ALA A 338 35.42 5.30 23.11
C ALA A 338 36.76 4.60 23.41
N THR A 339 36.97 4.22 24.68
CA THR A 339 38.17 3.50 25.12
C THR A 339 38.15 2.06 24.61
N GLU A 340 37.02 1.34 24.76
CA GLU A 340 36.86 -0.05 24.29
C GLU A 340 37.07 -0.18 22.78
N ARG A 341 36.66 0.82 22.00
CA ARG A 341 36.87 0.86 20.55
C ARG A 341 38.24 1.38 20.12
N ASN A 342 39.12 1.75 21.06
CA ASN A 342 40.41 2.39 20.81
C ASN A 342 40.31 3.70 19.99
N PHE A 343 39.21 4.46 20.15
CA PHE A 343 39.01 5.73 19.45
C PHE A 343 39.70 6.87 20.21
N THR A 344 41.03 6.96 20.08
CA THR A 344 41.91 7.81 20.89
C THR A 344 41.54 9.31 20.86
N GLU A 345 41.15 9.83 19.70
CA GLU A 345 40.72 11.23 19.56
C GLU A 345 39.38 11.50 20.25
N ALA A 346 38.44 10.53 20.23
CA ALA A 346 37.21 10.67 21.00
C ALA A 346 37.48 10.61 22.51
N VAL A 347 38.37 9.72 22.97
CA VAL A 347 38.78 9.67 24.38
C VAL A 347 39.33 11.03 24.86
N SER A 348 40.19 11.67 24.06
CA SER A 348 40.74 12.99 24.43
C SER A 348 39.68 14.09 24.47
N LEU A 349 38.71 14.07 23.55
CA LEU A 349 37.57 15.00 23.53
C LEU A 349 36.60 14.79 24.71
N LEU A 350 36.44 13.55 25.17
CA LEU A 350 35.47 13.18 26.21
C LEU A 350 36.06 13.25 27.63
N THR A 351 37.39 13.15 27.78
CA THR A 351 38.07 13.22 29.09
C THR A 351 37.67 14.43 29.95
N PRO A 352 37.51 15.66 29.40
CA PRO A 352 37.05 16.82 30.18
C PRO A 352 35.64 16.66 30.79
N PHE A 353 34.85 15.71 30.30
CA PHE A 353 33.49 15.45 30.76
C PHE A 353 33.39 14.27 31.76
N ALA A 354 34.51 13.61 32.06
CA ALA A 354 34.55 12.37 32.85
C ALA A 354 34.09 12.49 34.32
N GLU A 355 34.13 13.70 34.90
CA GLU A 355 33.81 13.94 36.32
C GLU A 355 32.42 14.56 36.55
N ARG A 356 31.54 14.59 35.53
CA ARG A 356 30.21 15.20 35.65
C ARG A 356 29.14 14.18 36.07
N ASP A 357 28.39 14.49 37.12
CA ASP A 357 27.11 13.83 37.44
C ASP A 357 26.06 14.26 36.39
N LEU A 358 25.47 13.30 35.66
CA LEU A 358 24.51 13.58 34.59
C LEU A 358 23.18 12.82 34.80
N HIS A 359 22.08 13.49 34.47
CA HIS A 359 20.70 13.02 34.62
C HIS A 359 20.27 12.08 33.48
N ASP A 360 19.33 11.17 33.78
CA ASP A 360 18.72 10.24 32.83
C ASP A 360 18.00 10.99 31.69
N GLY A 361 18.39 10.71 30.44
CA GLY A 361 17.76 11.26 29.23
C GLY A 361 16.47 10.52 28.83
N ASN A 362 15.65 11.13 27.97
CA ASN A 362 14.44 10.51 27.43
C ASN A 362 14.77 9.49 26.33
N VAL A 363 14.16 8.29 26.36
CA VAL A 363 14.40 7.20 25.41
C VAL A 363 13.36 7.22 24.29
N ILE A 364 13.79 7.11 23.02
CA ILE A 364 12.90 6.93 21.88
C ILE A 364 13.16 5.55 21.25
N ASN A 365 12.08 4.78 21.04
CA ASN A 365 12.16 3.46 20.42
C ASN A 365 12.17 3.58 18.89
N MET A 366 13.28 3.26 18.24
CA MET A 366 13.43 3.28 16.78
C MET A 366 13.09 1.92 16.14
N TRP A 367 11.82 1.54 16.13
CA TRP A 367 11.37 0.29 15.48
C TRP A 367 11.37 0.37 13.95
N HIS A 368 11.39 1.56 13.35
CA HIS A 368 11.18 1.75 11.90
C HIS A 368 12.45 2.14 11.10
N ALA A 369 13.54 2.56 11.75
CA ALA A 369 14.73 3.08 11.06
C ALA A 369 15.76 2.02 10.60
N PHE A 370 15.69 0.79 11.13
CA PHE A 370 16.71 -0.26 10.89
C PHE A 370 16.17 -1.54 10.26
N GLY A 371 14.94 -1.51 9.73
CA GLY A 371 14.27 -2.69 9.20
C GLY A 371 14.77 -3.13 7.82
N TRP A 372 16.05 -3.49 7.67
CA TRP A 372 16.58 -4.30 6.58
C TRP A 372 17.57 -5.34 7.12
N ASP A 373 17.10 -6.57 7.25
CA ASP A 373 17.94 -7.77 7.23
C ASP A 373 18.01 -8.23 5.77
N PRO A 374 19.20 -8.26 5.12
CA PRO A 374 19.31 -8.71 3.74
C PRO A 374 18.87 -10.16 3.50
N ASN A 375 18.60 -10.97 4.54
CA ASN A 375 18.48 -12.43 4.39
C ASN A 375 17.29 -13.13 5.05
N ASN A 376 16.20 -12.50 5.53
CA ASN A 376 15.04 -13.30 5.99
C ASN A 376 13.65 -12.62 5.95
N PRO A 377 12.55 -13.32 5.59
CA PRO A 377 11.22 -12.74 5.44
C PRO A 377 10.26 -13.01 6.63
N ARG A 378 9.69 -11.92 7.18
CA ARG A 378 8.37 -11.78 7.89
C ARG A 378 8.22 -12.37 9.34
N PRO A 379 7.09 -12.10 10.05
CA PRO A 379 6.53 -10.82 10.54
C PRO A 379 6.07 -10.89 12.05
N ARG A 380 5.44 -9.80 12.56
CA ARG A 380 4.62 -9.62 13.82
C ARG A 380 5.34 -8.84 14.93
N ASP A 381 4.68 -8.06 15.80
CA ASP A 381 3.26 -7.82 16.08
C ASP A 381 3.08 -6.38 16.59
N GLY A 382 1.85 -5.86 16.54
CA GLY A 382 1.51 -4.49 16.91
C GLY A 382 1.32 -4.26 18.41
N SER A 383 1.80 -3.12 18.90
CA SER A 383 1.06 -2.15 19.72
C SER A 383 2.04 -1.13 20.30
N MET A 384 1.74 0.15 20.06
CA MET A 384 2.25 1.39 20.68
C MET A 384 2.39 2.41 19.54
N TRP A 385 1.62 3.49 19.42
CA TRP A 385 1.24 4.45 20.46
C TRP A 385 -0.05 5.15 20.08
N ASP A 386 -0.98 5.19 21.02
CA ASP A 386 -2.09 6.13 21.03
C ASP A 386 -1.63 7.35 21.85
N ILE A 387 -1.62 8.54 21.25
CA ILE A 387 -1.96 9.84 21.88
C ILE A 387 -1.98 10.96 20.83
N LYS A 388 -3.22 11.34 20.49
CA LYS A 388 -3.73 12.70 20.21
C LYS A 388 -3.17 13.49 19.02
N SER A 389 -3.84 13.31 17.87
CA SER A 389 -4.66 14.42 17.38
C SER A 389 -6.02 13.92 16.91
N ARG A 390 -7.05 14.14 17.74
CA ARG A 390 -8.43 14.16 17.23
C ARG A 390 -8.55 15.43 16.40
N ARG A 391 -8.57 15.30 15.07
CA ARG A 391 -9.32 16.23 14.24
C ARG A 391 -10.61 15.52 13.84
N GLN A 392 -11.67 15.84 14.56
CA GLN A 392 -13.03 15.63 14.09
C GLN A 392 -13.19 16.26 12.71
N GLY A 393 -13.81 15.51 11.80
CA GLY A 393 -14.57 16.08 10.69
C GLY A 393 -14.02 15.83 9.29
N ILE A 394 -14.17 14.60 8.80
CA ILE A 394 -14.78 14.43 7.48
C ILE A 394 -15.99 13.53 7.71
N ILE A 395 -17.14 14.15 8.02
CA ILE A 395 -18.42 13.47 7.83
C ILE A 395 -18.66 13.53 6.33
N ASP A 396 -18.38 12.43 5.64
CA ASP A 396 -18.76 12.27 4.26
C ASP A 396 -20.29 12.15 4.19
N THR A 397 -20.95 13.18 3.68
CA THR A 397 -22.39 13.17 3.40
C THR A 397 -22.73 12.49 2.06
N SER A 398 -21.74 11.97 1.32
CA SER A 398 -21.92 11.38 0.00
C SER A 398 -22.07 9.86 -0.01
N GLY A 399 -21.82 9.16 1.10
CA GLY A 399 -22.03 7.71 1.22
C GLY A 399 -21.11 6.88 0.31
N THR A 400 -19.92 7.41 -0.03
CA THR A 400 -19.00 6.79 -1.00
C THR A 400 -17.93 5.89 -0.38
N ARG A 401 -17.79 5.92 0.94
CA ARG A 401 -16.90 5.01 1.67
C ARG A 401 -17.57 3.64 1.83
N GLU A 402 -16.89 2.59 1.35
CA GLU A 402 -17.32 1.21 1.57
C GLU A 402 -17.48 0.98 3.09
N PRO A 403 -18.56 0.29 3.52
CA PRO A 403 -18.74 -0.01 4.93
C PRO A 403 -17.50 -0.74 5.41
N GLU A 404 -16.87 -0.20 6.47
CA GLU A 404 -15.73 -0.89 7.07
C GLU A 404 -16.17 -2.31 7.43
N PRO A 405 -15.37 -3.33 7.11
CA PRO A 405 -15.65 -4.66 7.63
C PRO A 405 -15.76 -4.55 9.16
N GLU A 406 -16.85 -5.06 9.73
CA GLU A 406 -17.21 -4.84 11.13
C GLU A 406 -16.00 -5.02 12.06
N SER A 407 -15.81 -4.01 12.92
CA SER A 407 -14.64 -3.88 13.76
C SER A 407 -14.52 -5.05 14.76
N LEU A 408 -13.67 -6.03 14.45
CA LEU A 408 -13.41 -7.21 15.31
C LEU A 408 -12.43 -6.93 16.45
N TRP A 409 -12.27 -5.69 16.92
CA TRP A 409 -11.46 -5.37 18.11
C TRP A 409 -12.27 -5.41 19.41
N ALA A 410 -13.20 -6.36 19.52
CA ALA A 410 -13.90 -6.66 20.77
C ALA A 410 -13.92 -8.16 21.04
N THR A 411 -12.77 -8.73 21.40
CA THR A 411 -12.57 -9.64 22.57
C THR A 411 -11.20 -10.29 22.48
N ALA A 412 -10.49 -10.30 23.61
CA ALA A 412 -9.17 -10.87 23.76
C ALA A 412 -9.20 -12.41 23.80
N VAL A 413 -8.04 -13.00 23.45
CA VAL A 413 -7.55 -14.35 23.79
C VAL A 413 -8.19 -15.53 23.05
N SER A 414 -7.46 -16.10 22.10
CA SER A 414 -6.85 -17.43 22.25
C SER A 414 -5.85 -17.71 21.12
N ASN A 415 -4.71 -18.29 21.50
CA ASN A 415 -3.87 -19.07 20.59
C ASN A 415 -4.75 -20.04 19.82
N ASP A 416 -4.54 -20.17 18.52
CA ASP A 416 -4.66 -21.45 17.83
C ASP A 416 -3.85 -21.41 16.52
N ASP A 417 -3.13 -22.51 16.30
CA ASP A 417 -2.39 -22.84 15.09
C ASP A 417 -3.31 -22.77 13.86
N TYR A 418 -3.01 -21.88 12.90
CA TYR A 418 -3.68 -21.87 11.60
C TYR A 418 -2.82 -22.61 10.57
N ASN A 419 -3.20 -23.87 10.40
CA ASN A 419 -2.89 -24.67 9.22
C ASN A 419 -3.76 -24.14 8.07
N ASP A 420 -3.19 -23.39 7.14
CA ASP A 420 -3.91 -22.79 6.01
C ASP A 420 -4.35 -23.87 4.99
N SER A 421 -5.66 -24.10 4.88
CA SER A 421 -6.28 -24.98 3.85
C SER A 421 -7.08 -24.21 2.80
N ASP A 422 -6.81 -22.92 2.59
CA ASP A 422 -7.66 -22.07 1.73
C ASP A 422 -7.35 -22.18 0.22
N GLY A 423 -6.45 -23.08 -0.20
CA GLY A 423 -6.26 -23.40 -1.62
C GLY A 423 -5.88 -22.21 -2.52
N ASP A 424 -5.29 -21.16 -1.94
CA ASP A 424 -4.97 -19.89 -2.63
C ASP A 424 -3.73 -20.10 -3.52
N TYR A 425 -3.96 -20.50 -4.78
CA TYR A 425 -2.94 -20.43 -5.83
C TYR A 425 -2.83 -18.99 -6.31
N ASP A 426 -1.82 -18.25 -5.84
CA ASP A 426 -1.49 -16.92 -6.36
C ASP A 426 -1.45 -16.94 -7.90
N SER A 427 -2.33 -16.13 -8.50
CA SER A 427 -2.56 -16.08 -9.94
C SER A 427 -1.27 -15.70 -10.70
N GLU A 428 -1.07 -16.24 -11.91
CA GLU A 428 0.08 -15.91 -12.77
C GLU A 428 0.27 -14.40 -12.97
N LEU A 429 -0.80 -13.62 -12.91
CA LEU A 429 -0.79 -12.15 -12.96
C LEU A 429 -0.01 -11.50 -11.80
N GLU A 430 -0.08 -12.07 -10.58
CA GLU A 430 0.72 -11.57 -9.45
C GLU A 430 2.21 -11.86 -9.66
N ARG A 431 2.54 -13.02 -10.25
CA ARG A 431 3.93 -13.37 -10.59
C ARG A 431 4.49 -12.48 -11.72
N GLU A 432 3.66 -12.10 -12.69
CA GLU A 432 4.06 -11.24 -13.80
C GLU A 432 4.22 -9.77 -13.36
N TYR A 433 3.37 -9.30 -12.43
CA TYR A 433 3.52 -7.98 -11.78
C TYR A 433 4.84 -7.84 -11.03
N TRP A 434 5.24 -8.84 -10.23
CA TRP A 434 6.53 -8.83 -9.52
C TRP A 434 7.74 -8.99 -10.44
N ARG A 435 7.57 -9.64 -11.59
CA ARG A 435 8.66 -9.83 -12.57
C ARG A 435 8.96 -8.55 -13.35
N ASN A 436 7.97 -7.67 -13.52
CA ASN A 436 8.06 -6.45 -14.33
C ASN A 436 8.10 -5.15 -13.50
N SER A 437 7.83 -5.17 -12.18
CA SER A 437 7.98 -3.97 -11.36
C SER A 437 9.45 -3.72 -11.01
N GLU A 438 10.04 -2.64 -11.52
CA GLU A 438 11.37 -2.15 -11.10
C GLU A 438 11.44 -1.81 -9.60
N TYR A 439 10.29 -1.71 -8.93
CA TYR A 439 10.13 -1.43 -7.50
C TYR A 439 10.72 -2.49 -6.56
N SER A 440 10.92 -3.73 -7.03
CA SER A 440 11.58 -4.79 -6.23
C SER A 440 13.07 -4.50 -5.99
N ARG A 441 13.72 -3.73 -6.87
CA ARG A 441 15.17 -3.43 -6.77
C ARG A 441 15.50 -2.30 -5.81
N PHE A 442 14.55 -1.40 -5.50
CA PHE A 442 14.81 -0.26 -4.62
C PHE A 442 14.63 -0.58 -3.13
N TYR A 443 14.13 -1.78 -2.80
CA TYR A 443 14.03 -2.28 -1.42
C TYR A 443 15.00 -3.45 -1.12
N VAL A 444 15.97 -3.73 -2.01
CA VAL A 444 17.09 -4.67 -1.79
C VAL A 444 18.33 -4.17 -2.54
N SER A 445 19.04 -3.23 -1.95
CA SER A 445 20.45 -2.88 -2.21
C SER A 445 20.93 -1.82 -1.24
#